data_AF-A0A7X8SVP3-F1
#
_entry.id   AF-A0A7X8SVP3-F1
#
_cell.length_a   1.000
_cell.length_b   1.000
_cell.length_c   1.000
_cell.angle_alpha   90.00
_cell.angle_beta   90.00
_cell.angle_gamma   90.00
#
_symmetry.space_group_name_H-M   'P 1'
#
loop_
_entity.id
_entity.type
_entity.pdbx_description
1 polymer ?
#
loop_
_entity_poly.entity_id
_entity_poly.type
_entity_poly.pdbx_seq_one_letter_code
_entity_poly.pdbx_strand_id
1 'polypeptide(L)'
;MAAPRDPDFREALLRWARKFVGSDVAAIRIVERTINVLCNNPELLDVSDVNEAVFALLRRHAFDEIERLPGVPLGSTSTERDDEPAL
;
A
#
# COMPACT_ATOMS: atom_id res chain seq x y z
N MET A 1 -4.37 -2.01 26.28
CA MET A 1 -4.19 -2.80 25.04
C MET A 1 -5.13 -2.21 24.00
N ALA A 2 -4.61 -1.40 23.08
CA ALA A 2 -5.42 -0.83 22.00
C ALA A 2 -5.71 -1.95 21.00
N ALA A 3 -6.97 -2.36 20.90
CA ALA A 3 -7.36 -3.42 19.97
C ALA A 3 -7.16 -2.92 18.53
N PRO A 4 -6.81 -3.79 17.56
CA PRO A 4 -6.71 -3.43 16.14
C PRO A 4 -8.02 -2.94 15.48
N ARG A 5 -9.10 -2.80 16.26
CA ARG A 5 -10.39 -2.19 15.89
C ARG A 5 -10.61 -0.81 16.53
N ASP A 6 -9.60 -0.27 17.19
CA ASP A 6 -9.66 1.05 17.77
C ASP A 6 -9.91 2.09 16.65
N PRO A 7 -10.91 2.97 16.81
CA PRO A 7 -11.30 3.92 15.78
C PRO A 7 -10.16 4.90 15.47
N ASP A 8 -9.36 5.29 16.46
CA ASP A 8 -8.20 6.17 16.28
C ASP A 8 -7.08 5.45 15.51
N PHE A 9 -6.86 4.16 15.76
CA PHE A 9 -5.92 3.35 14.99
C PHE A 9 -6.35 3.24 13.52
N ARG A 10 -7.63 2.97 13.25
CA ARG A 10 -8.16 2.91 11.88
C ARG A 10 -8.02 4.26 11.17
N GLU A 11 -8.32 5.36 11.86
CA GLU A 11 -8.20 6.69 11.28
C GLU A 11 -6.74 7.07 10.99
N ALA A 12 -5.81 6.70 11.88
CA ALA A 12 -4.38 6.86 11.64
C ALA A 12 -3.95 6.10 10.39
N LEU A 13 -4.27 4.80 10.27
CA LEU A 13 -3.93 4.01 9.09
C LEU A 13 -4.52 4.60 7.81
N LEU A 14 -5.74 5.13 7.85
CA LEU A 14 -6.37 5.77 6.70
C LEU A 14 -5.64 7.04 6.27
N ARG A 15 -5.23 7.89 7.23
CA ARG A 15 -4.42 9.09 6.93
C ARG A 15 -3.10 8.72 6.27
N TRP A 16 -2.48 7.61 6.67
CA TRP A 16 -1.26 7.11 6.04
C TRP A 16 -1.51 6.48 4.68
N ALA A 17 -2.55 5.64 4.53
CA ALA A 17 -2.91 5.01 3.26
C ALA A 17 -3.19 6.04 2.16
N ARG A 18 -3.89 7.15 2.49
CA ARG A 18 -4.12 8.27 1.58
C ARG A 18 -2.85 8.97 1.08
N LYS A 19 -1.72 8.84 1.79
CA LYS A 19 -0.43 9.34 1.29
C LYS A 19 0.18 8.44 0.22
N PHE A 20 -0.19 7.16 0.19
CA PHE A 20 0.33 6.18 -0.76
C PHE A 20 -0.56 6.03 -2.00
N VAL A 21 -1.88 6.16 -1.83
CA VAL A 21 -2.85 6.02 -2.93
C VAL A 21 -3.72 7.27 -3.04
N GLY A 22 -3.95 7.72 -4.27
CA GLY A 22 -4.79 8.90 -4.56
C GLY A 22 -6.30 8.64 -4.52
N SER A 23 -6.72 7.38 -4.29
CA SER A 23 -8.14 6.99 -4.22
C SER A 23 -8.54 6.64 -2.80
N ASP A 24 -9.57 7.32 -2.28
CA ASP A 24 -10.15 7.02 -0.96
C ASP A 24 -10.65 5.58 -0.87
N VAL A 25 -11.22 5.05 -1.95
CA VAL A 25 -11.71 3.67 -2.01
C VAL A 25 -10.55 2.67 -1.89
N ALA A 26 -9.42 2.95 -2.56
CA ALA A 26 -8.21 2.13 -2.44
C ALA A 26 -7.63 2.22 -1.03
N ALA A 27 -7.59 3.42 -0.44
CA ALA A 27 -7.10 3.63 0.91
C ALA A 27 -7.91 2.83 1.94
N ILE A 28 -9.24 2.85 1.86
CA ILE A 28 -10.12 2.07 2.74
C ILE A 28 -9.84 0.56 2.59
N ARG A 29 -9.74 0.06 1.35
CA ARG A 29 -9.46 -1.37 1.10
C ARG A 29 -8.13 -1.81 1.68
N ILE A 30 -7.08 -0.99 1.53
CA ILE A 30 -5.76 -1.26 2.09
C ILE A 30 -5.81 -1.32 3.62
N VAL A 31 -6.49 -0.37 4.27
CA VAL A 31 -6.63 -0.32 5.72
C VAL A 31 -7.39 -1.54 6.24
N GLU A 32 -8.52 -1.90 5.63
CA GLU A 32 -9.31 -3.06 6.03
C GLU A 32 -8.53 -4.37 5.83
N ARG A 33 -7.79 -4.49 4.73
CA ARG A 33 -6.92 -5.64 4.48
C ARG A 33 -5.81 -5.75 5.52
N THR A 34 -5.19 -4.63 5.88
CA THR A 34 -4.15 -4.55 6.91
C THR A 34 -4.70 -5.00 8.26
N ILE A 35 -5.82 -4.43 8.71
CA ILE A 35 -6.48 -4.80 9.98
C ILE A 35 -6.85 -6.28 9.98
N ASN A 36 -7.39 -6.81 8.88
CA ASN A 36 -7.76 -8.21 8.77
C ASN A 36 -6.53 -9.12 8.91
N VAL A 37 -5.42 -8.81 8.24
CA VAL A 37 -4.18 -9.60 8.35
C VAL A 37 -3.63 -9.58 9.77
N LEU A 38 -3.63 -8.42 10.45
CA LEU A 38 -3.19 -8.31 11.84
C LEU A 38 -4.10 -9.10 12.79
N CYS A 39 -5.42 -9.11 12.56
CA CYS A 39 -6.35 -9.91 13.36
C CYS A 39 -6.15 -11.43 13.17
N ASN A 40 -5.79 -11.87 11.96
CA ASN A 40 -5.58 -13.28 11.66
C ASN A 40 -4.18 -13.77 12.06
N ASN A 41 -3.18 -12.89 12.09
CA ASN A 41 -1.80 -13.22 12.42
C ASN A 41 -1.30 -12.28 13.53
N PRO A 42 -1.74 -12.50 14.79
CA PRO A 42 -1.36 -11.65 15.91
C PRO A 42 0.15 -11.69 16.21
N GLU A 43 0.87 -12.72 15.75
CA GLU A 43 2.33 -12.83 15.83
C GLU A 43 3.08 -11.70 15.11
N LEU A 44 2.44 -11.04 14.13
CA LEU A 44 2.99 -9.84 13.49
C LEU A 44 3.07 -8.64 14.43
N LEU A 45 2.34 -8.69 15.56
CA LEU A 45 2.37 -7.71 16.64
C LEU A 45 3.31 -8.15 17.79
N ASP A 46 3.97 -9.31 17.67
CA ASP A 46 4.92 -9.83 18.67
C ASP A 46 6.38 -9.36 18.41
N VAL A 47 6.53 -8.35 17.56
CA VAL A 47 7.80 -7.68 17.30
C VAL A 47 8.00 -6.50 18.24
N SER A 48 9.27 -6.18 18.57
CA SER A 48 9.60 -5.03 19.42
C SER A 48 9.06 -3.69 18.89
N ASP A 49 8.90 -3.57 17.56
CA ASP A 49 8.37 -2.39 16.89
C ASP A 49 7.09 -2.70 16.11
N VAL A 50 5.98 -2.84 16.84
CA VAL A 50 4.64 -3.09 16.29
C VAL A 50 4.25 -2.05 15.24
N ASN A 51 4.56 -0.77 15.49
CA ASN A 51 4.24 0.30 14.55
C ASN A 51 4.96 0.10 13.21
N GLU A 52 6.24 -0.30 13.21
CA GLU A 52 7.01 -0.53 11.99
C GLU A 52 6.45 -1.70 11.18
N ALA A 53 6.10 -2.81 11.84
CA ALA A 53 5.47 -3.95 11.17
C ALA A 53 4.14 -3.57 10.50
N VAL A 54 3.29 -2.80 11.21
CA VAL A 54 2.04 -2.30 10.66
C VAL A 54 2.29 -1.38 9.45
N PHE A 55 3.29 -0.49 9.54
CA PHE A 55 3.67 0.39 8.44
C PHE A 55 4.18 -0.37 7.21
N ALA A 56 5.05 -1.36 7.42
CA ALA A 56 5.57 -2.19 6.35
C ALA A 56 4.45 -2.96 5.63
N LEU A 57 3.49 -3.48 6.41
CA LEU A 57 2.33 -4.18 5.87
C LEU A 57 1.42 -3.26 5.06
N LEU A 58 1.12 -2.07 5.60
CA LEU A 58 0.31 -1.04 4.93
C LEU A 58 0.97 -0.63 3.59
N ARG A 59 2.28 -0.37 3.62
CA ARG A 59 3.05 0.02 2.42
C ARG A 59 3.01 -1.09 1.37
N ARG A 60 3.21 -2.35 1.77
CA ARG A 60 3.14 -3.50 0.85
C ARG A 60 1.76 -3.62 0.18
N HIS A 61 0.68 -3.44 0.94
CA HIS A 61 -0.68 -3.48 0.39
C HIS A 61 -0.97 -2.30 -0.54
N ALA A 62 -0.42 -1.12 -0.27
CA ALA A 62 -0.54 0.01 -1.18
C ALA A 62 0.19 -0.25 -2.51
N PHE A 63 1.39 -0.84 -2.48
CA PHE A 63 2.10 -1.23 -3.71
C PHE A 63 1.36 -2.33 -4.48
N ASP A 64 0.83 -3.36 -3.80
CA ASP A 64 0.01 -4.43 -4.42
C ASP A 64 -1.22 -3.83 -5.14
N GLU A 65 -1.89 -2.86 -4.52
CA GLU A 65 -3.06 -2.20 -5.11
C GLU A 65 -2.68 -1.31 -6.32
N ILE A 66 -1.53 -0.64 -6.28
CA ILE A 66 -1.02 0.16 -7.41
C ILE A 66 -0.63 -0.75 -8.59
N GLU A 67 0.04 -1.88 -8.33
CA GLU A 67 0.43 -2.86 -9.36
C GLU A 67 -0.79 -3.54 -9.99
N ARG A 68 -1.87 -3.70 -9.22
CA ARG A 68 -3.14 -4.28 -9.69
C ARG A 68 -3.93 -3.37 -10.64
N LEU A 69 -3.63 -2.07 -10.71
CA LEU A 69 -4.31 -1.15 -11.62
C LEU A 69 -3.82 -1.42 -13.06
N PRO A 70 -4.72 -1.81 -13.99
CA PRO A 70 -4.34 -2.02 -15.38
C PRO A 70 -4.06 -0.66 -16.02
N GLY A 71 -2.81 -0.20 -15.99
CA GLY A 71 -2.44 1.05 -16.68
C GLY A 71 -1.19 1.79 -16.22
N VAL A 72 -0.46 1.36 -15.18
CA VAL A 72 0.82 2.01 -14.82
C VAL A 72 1.97 1.02 -14.93
N PRO A 73 2.65 0.95 -16.09
CA PRO A 73 3.92 0.25 -16.18
C PRO A 73 4.99 1.06 -15.44
N LEU A 74 5.39 0.61 -14.25
CA LEU A 74 6.66 1.01 -13.65
C LEU A 74 7.78 0.26 -14.38
N GLY A 75 8.20 0.80 -15.52
CA GLY A 75 9.30 0.22 -16.29
C GLY A 75 9.41 0.74 -17.72
N SER A 76 10.12 1.86 -17.87
CA SER A 76 10.96 2.20 -19.02
C SER A 76 10.31 2.24 -20.41
N THR A 77 9.73 3.38 -20.78
CA THR A 77 9.91 3.86 -22.16
C THR A 77 11.33 4.42 -22.28
N SER A 78 12.29 3.56 -22.62
CA SER A 78 13.51 4.06 -23.24
C SER A 78 13.14 4.54 -24.63
N THR A 79 13.16 5.86 -24.78
CA THR A 79 13.20 6.56 -26.07
C THR A 79 14.41 6.06 -26.84
N GLU A 80 14.19 5.37 -27.95
CA GLU A 80 15.11 5.38 -29.07
C GLU A 80 14.32 5.85 -30.29
N ARG A 81 14.24 7.18 -30.43
CA ARG A 81 14.20 7.76 -31.77
C ARG A 81 15.59 7.49 -32.33
N ASP A 82 15.72 6.52 -33.20
CA ASP A 82 16.75 6.60 -34.22
C ASP A 82 16.06 6.84 -35.56
N ASP A 83 16.39 7.99 -36.09
CA ASP A 83 16.02 8.57 -37.36
C ASP A 83 16.83 7.82 -38.44
N GLU A 84 16.18 7.08 -39.34
CA GLU A 84 16.84 6.63 -40.57
C GLU A 84 16.04 7.10 -41.80
N PRO A 85 16.68 7.86 -42.72
CA PRO A 85 16.00 8.60 -43.77
C PRO A 85 15.71 7.76 -45.03
N ALA A 86 14.86 8.35 -45.88
CA ALA A 86 14.26 7.82 -47.09
C ALA A 86 15.19 7.12 -48.11
N LEU A 87 14.63 6.11 -48.79
CA LEU A 87 14.63 5.99 -50.26
C LEU A 87 13.47 5.13 -50.77
#